data_AF-A0A0J7L5K5-F1
#
_entry.id   AF-A0A0J7L5K5-F1
#
_cell.length_a   1.000
_cell.length_b   1.000
_cell.length_c   1.000
_cell.angle_alpha   90.00
_cell.angle_beta   90.00
_cell.angle_gamma   90.00
#
_symmetry.space_group_name_H-M   'P 1'
#
loop_
_entity.id
_entity.type
_entity.pdbx_description
1 polymer ?
#
loop_
_entity_poly.entity_id
_entity_poly.type
_entity_poly.pdbx_seq_one_letter_code
_entity_poly.pdbx_strand_id
1 'polypeptide(L)'
;MNRNIALFLILALSTVYAEVVHWTPCPNPENVASVCTIHEVRVIPCREAEERKPCSLKKGRNASISFDFTAEFNGDLIYSRAYWASEIVDLPFLGMPLDACLSTVCPVTPNQKQTYSVMLPISKKFPARTYDLKWKLWNEQEQECCFMFPIKLVK
;
A
#
# COMPACT_ATOMS: atom_id res chain seq x y z
N MET A 1 -13.93 6.12 59.75
CA MET A 1 -14.55 5.91 58.42
C MET A 1 -13.58 6.44 57.37
N ASN A 2 -12.48 5.72 57.12
CA ASN A 2 -11.43 6.16 56.19
C ASN A 2 -11.72 5.59 54.81
N ARG A 3 -12.05 6.48 53.88
CA ARG A 3 -12.45 6.15 52.51
C ARG A 3 -11.20 6.19 51.62
N ASN A 4 -10.57 5.03 51.42
CA ASN A 4 -9.48 4.86 50.45
C ASN A 4 -10.02 5.09 49.04
N ILE A 5 -9.56 6.16 48.40
CA ILE A 5 -9.83 6.45 46.99
C ILE A 5 -8.78 5.70 46.17
N ALA A 6 -9.18 4.61 45.53
CA ALA A 6 -8.35 3.91 44.56
C ALA A 6 -8.28 4.71 43.26
N LEU A 7 -7.11 5.25 42.94
CA LEU A 7 -6.79 5.88 41.66
C LEU A 7 -6.57 4.79 40.61
N PHE A 8 -7.55 4.56 39.74
CA PHE A 8 -7.38 3.73 38.54
C PHE A 8 -6.60 4.52 37.48
N LEU A 9 -5.31 4.22 37.34
CA LEU A 9 -4.47 4.66 36.21
C LEU A 9 -4.91 3.91 34.95
N ILE A 10 -5.73 4.54 34.11
CA ILE A 10 -6.08 4.01 32.78
C ILE A 10 -4.87 4.25 31.87
N LEU A 11 -4.09 3.19 31.61
CA LEU A 11 -3.00 3.20 30.64
C LEU A 11 -3.62 3.29 29.23
N ALA A 12 -3.59 4.48 28.62
CA ALA A 12 -4.02 4.67 27.24
C ALA A 12 -3.01 4.01 26.29
N LEU A 13 -3.21 2.72 25.99
CA LEU A 13 -2.55 2.03 24.89
C LEU A 13 -3.03 2.67 23.59
N SER A 14 -2.21 3.55 23.01
CA SER A 14 -2.43 4.05 21.66
C SER A 14 -2.14 2.90 20.68
N THR A 15 -3.17 2.12 20.36
CA THR A 15 -3.11 1.14 19.27
C THR A 15 -2.94 1.91 17.96
N VAL A 16 -1.75 1.85 17.36
CA VAL A 16 -1.54 2.31 15.98
C VAL A 16 -2.16 1.24 15.09
N TYR A 17 -3.44 1.39 14.76
CA TYR A 17 -4.07 0.51 13.77
C TYR A 17 -3.56 0.89 12.39
N ALA A 18 -3.18 -0.11 11.59
CA ALA A 18 -2.90 0.11 10.19
C ALA A 18 -4.24 0.41 9.49
N GLU A 19 -4.39 1.62 8.97
CA GLU A 19 -5.66 2.08 8.41
C GLU A 19 -5.89 1.46 7.02
N VAL A 20 -6.90 0.59 6.92
CA VAL A 20 -7.29 -0.11 5.70
C VAL A 20 -7.98 0.88 4.76
N VAL A 21 -7.40 1.10 3.58
CA VAL A 21 -7.92 2.04 2.58
C VAL A 21 -8.87 1.35 1.62
N HIS A 22 -9.81 2.12 1.07
CA HIS A 22 -10.59 1.65 -0.07
C HIS A 22 -9.72 1.65 -1.33
N TRP A 23 -9.78 0.56 -2.09
CA TRP A 23 -9.02 0.36 -3.32
C TRP A 23 -9.91 -0.29 -4.38
N THR A 24 -9.49 -0.17 -5.64
CA THR A 24 -10.15 -0.78 -6.80
C THR A 24 -9.15 -1.58 -7.62
N PRO A 25 -9.56 -2.65 -8.32
CA PRO A 25 -8.68 -3.30 -9.28
C PRO A 25 -8.28 -2.31 -10.39
N CYS A 26 -7.14 -2.55 -11.03
CA CYS A 26 -6.78 -1.79 -12.22
C CYS A 26 -7.77 -2.07 -13.35
N PRO A 27 -8.02 -1.09 -14.25
CA PRO A 27 -8.72 -1.36 -15.50
C PRO A 27 -7.91 -2.40 -16.28
N ASN A 28 -8.49 -3.55 -16.59
CA ASN A 28 -7.82 -4.57 -17.38
C ASN A 28 -7.61 -4.03 -18.80
N PRO A 29 -6.36 -3.84 -19.28
CA PRO A 29 -6.16 -3.77 -20.72
C PRO A 29 -6.51 -5.14 -21.33
N GLU A 30 -6.98 -5.18 -22.58
CA GLU A 30 -7.49 -6.39 -23.25
C GLU A 30 -6.53 -7.61 -23.27
N ASN A 31 -5.28 -7.47 -22.79
CA ASN A 31 -4.24 -8.51 -22.87
C ASN A 31 -3.39 -8.70 -21.59
N VAL A 32 -3.74 -8.10 -20.44
CA VAL A 32 -3.07 -8.38 -19.16
C VAL A 32 -4.12 -8.66 -18.09
N ALA A 33 -4.40 -9.93 -17.85
CA ALA A 33 -5.26 -10.33 -16.74
C ALA A 33 -4.45 -10.20 -15.43
N SER A 34 -4.97 -9.45 -14.46
CA SER A 34 -4.47 -9.51 -13.09
C SER A 34 -4.71 -10.91 -12.55
N VAL A 35 -3.65 -11.71 -12.41
CA VAL A 35 -3.67 -13.12 -11.98
C VAL A 35 -3.38 -13.24 -10.49
N CYS A 36 -4.03 -12.37 -9.72
CA CYS A 36 -3.96 -12.40 -8.27
C CYS A 36 -5.18 -11.74 -7.64
N THR A 37 -5.45 -12.13 -6.40
CA THR A 37 -6.45 -11.52 -5.54
C THR A 37 -5.78 -10.60 -4.54
N ILE A 38 -6.18 -9.32 -4.52
CA ILE A 38 -5.84 -8.39 -3.44
C ILE A 38 -6.93 -8.47 -2.38
N HIS A 39 -6.54 -8.65 -1.12
CA HIS A 39 -7.48 -8.81 0.00
C HIS A 39 -7.70 -7.49 0.74
N GLU A 40 -6.60 -6.79 1.04
CA GLU A 40 -6.64 -5.54 1.77
C GLU A 40 -5.39 -4.70 1.47
N VAL A 41 -5.56 -3.38 1.54
CA VAL A 41 -4.50 -2.39 1.35
C VAL A 41 -4.50 -1.48 2.57
N ARG A 42 -3.32 -1.25 3.15
CA ARG A 42 -3.14 -0.47 4.37
C ARG A 42 -2.10 0.62 4.15
N VAL A 43 -2.40 1.83 4.60
CA VAL A 43 -1.52 2.99 4.49
C VAL A 43 -1.31 3.62 5.86
N ILE A 44 -0.05 3.88 6.22
CA ILE A 44 0.29 4.55 7.48
C ILE A 44 1.19 5.76 7.19
N PRO A 45 0.84 6.95 7.68
CA PRO A 45 -0.42 7.31 8.38
C PRO A 45 -1.58 7.55 7.39
N CYS A 46 -2.83 7.25 7.78
CA CYS A 46 -4.04 7.49 6.98
C CYS A 46 -5.34 7.51 7.81
N ARG A 47 -5.48 8.44 8.77
CA ARG A 47 -6.70 8.54 9.61
C ARG A 47 -7.96 8.76 8.79
N GLU A 48 -7.80 9.35 7.61
CA GLU A 48 -8.85 9.59 6.64
C GLU A 48 -9.53 8.32 6.11
N ALA A 49 -8.89 7.14 6.25
CA ALA A 49 -9.45 5.88 5.80
C ALA A 49 -10.78 5.52 6.49
N GLU A 50 -10.95 5.91 7.77
CA GLU A 50 -12.19 5.69 8.53
C GLU A 50 -13.40 6.37 7.86
N GLU A 51 -13.16 7.48 7.17
CA GLU A 51 -14.17 8.25 6.44
C GLU A 51 -14.15 7.95 4.93
N ARG A 52 -13.41 6.91 4.49
CA ARG A 52 -13.18 6.56 3.08
C ARG A 52 -12.61 7.71 2.24
N LYS A 53 -11.83 8.59 2.88
CA LYS A 53 -11.16 9.71 2.21
C LYS A 53 -9.72 9.34 1.82
N PRO A 54 -9.16 9.94 0.75
CA PRO A 54 -7.76 9.74 0.39
C PRO A 54 -6.80 10.12 1.53
N CYS A 55 -5.78 9.30 1.75
CA CYS A 55 -4.76 9.55 2.79
C CYS A 55 -3.98 10.84 2.50
N SER A 56 -3.88 11.74 3.49
CA SER A 56 -3.05 12.94 3.37
C SER A 56 -1.59 12.63 3.69
N LEU A 57 -0.76 12.43 2.66
CA LEU A 57 0.64 12.10 2.82
C LEU A 57 1.54 13.33 2.63
N LYS A 58 2.42 13.58 3.61
CA LYS A 58 3.34 14.72 3.59
C LYS A 58 4.48 14.49 2.63
N LYS A 59 4.73 15.46 1.76
CA LYS A 59 5.90 15.45 0.88
C LYS A 59 7.21 15.57 1.68
N GLY A 60 8.23 14.86 1.22
CA GLY A 60 9.52 14.76 1.91
C GLY A 60 9.49 13.86 3.15
N ARG A 61 8.42 13.10 3.35
CA ARG A 61 8.28 12.09 4.40
C ARG A 61 8.05 10.72 3.78
N ASN A 62 8.25 9.69 4.58
CA ASN A 62 7.94 8.32 4.19
C ASN A 62 6.52 7.97 4.65
N ALA A 63 5.81 7.18 3.85
CA ALA A 63 4.60 6.51 4.24
C ALA A 63 4.84 4.99 4.19
N SER A 64 4.23 4.23 5.09
CA SER A 64 4.23 2.76 4.99
C SER A 64 3.03 2.34 4.16
N ILE A 65 3.24 1.48 3.18
CA ILE A 65 2.19 0.87 2.37
C ILE A 65 2.35 -0.63 2.46
N SER A 66 1.26 -1.33 2.73
CA SER A 66 1.24 -2.78 2.76
C SER A 66 -0.06 -3.31 2.20
N PHE A 67 -0.02 -4.51 1.63
CA PHE A 67 -1.22 -5.17 1.13
C PHE A 67 -1.07 -6.67 1.26
N ASP A 68 -2.21 -7.34 1.38
CA ASP A 68 -2.28 -8.79 1.36
C ASP A 68 -2.72 -9.25 -0.02
N PHE A 69 -2.02 -10.25 -0.56
CA PHE A 69 -2.29 -10.78 -1.89
C PHE A 69 -2.24 -12.30 -1.89
N THR A 70 -2.95 -12.90 -2.85
CA THR A 70 -2.83 -14.30 -3.22
C THR A 70 -2.57 -14.37 -4.72
N ALA A 71 -1.37 -14.78 -5.11
CA ALA A 71 -0.97 -14.92 -6.50
C ALA A 71 -1.44 -16.26 -7.08
N GLU A 72 -1.73 -16.30 -8.38
CA GLU A 72 -1.93 -17.56 -9.13
C GLU A 72 -0.66 -18.00 -9.86
N PHE A 73 0.42 -17.22 -9.73
CA PHE A 73 1.71 -17.45 -10.36
C PHE A 73 2.80 -17.83 -9.35
N ASN A 74 3.88 -18.41 -9.87
CA ASN A 74 5.13 -18.61 -9.12
C ASN A 74 6.11 -17.46 -9.44
N GLY A 75 6.99 -17.12 -8.49
CA GLY A 75 8.13 -16.27 -8.74
C GLY A 75 9.20 -16.40 -7.65
N ASP A 76 10.38 -16.92 -8.02
CA ASP A 76 11.58 -16.86 -7.18
C ASP A 76 12.08 -15.42 -7.00
N LEU A 77 11.86 -14.60 -8.03
CA LEU A 77 12.06 -13.16 -8.03
C LEU A 77 10.79 -12.48 -8.52
N ILE A 78 10.33 -11.50 -7.76
CA ILE A 78 9.19 -10.64 -8.10
C ILE A 78 9.57 -9.18 -7.96
N TYR A 79 8.90 -8.33 -8.72
CA TYR A 79 9.15 -6.91 -8.78
C TYR A 79 7.93 -6.12 -8.35
N SER A 80 8.13 -4.94 -7.74
CA SER A 80 7.03 -4.06 -7.36
C SER A 80 7.32 -2.59 -7.62
N ARG A 81 6.29 -1.86 -8.02
CA ARG A 81 6.36 -0.42 -8.23
C ARG A 81 4.99 0.25 -8.10
N ALA A 82 5.00 1.43 -7.52
CA ALA A 82 3.86 2.35 -7.51
C ALA A 82 4.01 3.37 -8.64
N TYR A 83 2.88 3.74 -9.25
CA TYR A 83 2.77 4.70 -10.33
C TYR A 83 1.68 5.70 -9.99
N TRP A 84 1.87 6.95 -10.39
CA TRP A 84 0.76 7.88 -10.53
C TRP A 84 0.09 7.60 -11.87
N ALA A 85 -1.15 7.10 -11.82
CA ALA A 85 -1.97 6.96 -13.01
C ALA A 85 -2.39 8.33 -13.53
N SER A 86 -2.02 8.66 -14.76
CA SER A 86 -2.42 9.88 -15.45
C SER A 86 -2.98 9.57 -16.82
N GLU A 87 -3.73 10.51 -17.42
CA GLU A 87 -4.34 10.33 -18.74
C GLU A 87 -3.32 10.15 -19.87
N ILE A 88 -2.08 10.62 -19.68
CA ILE A 88 -1.05 10.61 -20.73
C ILE A 88 -0.07 9.45 -20.51
N VAL A 89 0.50 9.34 -19.31
CA VAL A 89 1.50 8.33 -18.97
C VAL A 89 1.53 8.05 -17.48
N ASP A 90 1.66 6.78 -17.10
CA ASP A 90 1.89 6.38 -15.73
C ASP A 90 3.28 6.84 -15.27
N LEU A 91 3.34 7.75 -14.29
CA LEU A 91 4.61 8.25 -13.79
C LEU A 91 5.06 7.43 -12.56
N PRO A 92 6.24 6.78 -12.59
CA PRO A 92 6.67 5.93 -11.49
C PRO A 92 7.03 6.75 -10.24
N PHE A 93 6.64 6.24 -9.08
CA PHE A 93 7.22 6.67 -7.80
C PHE A 93 8.58 6.00 -7.62
N LEU A 94 9.63 6.82 -7.55
CA LEU A 94 11.01 6.37 -7.40
C LEU A 94 11.42 6.35 -5.92
N GLY A 95 12.45 5.55 -5.61
CA GLY A 95 13.06 5.49 -4.28
C GLY A 95 12.70 4.25 -3.46
N MET A 96 11.91 3.33 -4.03
CA MET A 96 11.72 1.98 -3.47
C MET A 96 12.56 0.97 -4.27
N PRO A 97 13.11 -0.08 -3.61
CA PRO A 97 13.69 -1.20 -4.33
C PRO A 97 12.68 -1.80 -5.31
N LEU A 98 13.14 -2.17 -6.50
CA LEU A 98 12.29 -2.85 -7.48
C LEU A 98 12.08 -4.31 -7.10
N ASP A 99 13.10 -4.95 -6.51
CA ASP A 99 13.01 -6.30 -5.95
C ASP A 99 12.03 -6.33 -4.78
N ALA A 100 10.89 -7.00 -4.99
CA ALA A 100 9.83 -7.11 -4.02
C ALA A 100 10.08 -8.21 -2.98
N CYS A 101 11.02 -9.12 -3.20
CA CYS A 101 11.42 -10.14 -2.23
C CYS A 101 12.13 -9.55 -1.01
N LEU A 102 12.54 -8.28 -1.09
CA LEU A 102 12.99 -7.51 0.08
C LEU A 102 11.85 -7.08 1.00
N SER A 103 10.60 -7.15 0.52
CA SER A 103 9.39 -6.64 1.16
C SER A 103 8.28 -7.68 1.33
N THR A 104 8.50 -8.91 0.86
CA THR A 104 7.60 -10.06 1.04
C THR A 104 8.38 -11.37 0.97
N VAL A 105 7.72 -12.49 1.25
CA VAL A 105 8.37 -13.82 1.25
C VAL A 105 8.47 -14.35 -0.18
N CYS A 106 9.67 -14.74 -0.58
CA CYS A 106 9.93 -15.44 -1.84
C CYS A 106 10.48 -16.87 -1.59
N PRO A 107 10.21 -17.83 -2.48
CA PRO A 107 9.40 -17.68 -3.70
C PRO A 107 7.93 -17.42 -3.41
N VAL A 108 7.30 -16.61 -4.26
CA VAL A 108 5.83 -16.50 -4.29
C VAL A 108 5.29 -17.80 -4.86
N THR A 109 4.38 -18.44 -4.14
CA THR A 109 3.76 -19.70 -4.55
C THR A 109 2.29 -19.48 -4.87
N PRO A 110 1.75 -20.15 -5.91
CA PRO A 110 0.34 -20.03 -6.25
C PRO A 110 -0.58 -20.39 -5.09
N ASN A 111 -1.68 -19.65 -4.96
CA ASN A 111 -2.77 -19.88 -4.00
C ASN A 111 -2.36 -19.72 -2.52
N GLN A 112 -1.19 -19.17 -2.23
CA GLN A 112 -0.76 -18.83 -0.87
C GLN A 112 -1.03 -17.35 -0.59
N LYS A 113 -1.74 -17.05 0.51
CA LYS A 113 -1.89 -15.66 0.99
C LYS A 113 -0.57 -15.18 1.59
N GLN A 114 -0.11 -14.02 1.15
CA GLN A 114 1.11 -13.36 1.61
C GLN A 114 0.88 -11.87 1.82
N THR A 115 1.79 -11.22 2.54
CA THR A 115 1.76 -9.77 2.78
C THR A 115 3.00 -9.14 2.19
N TYR A 116 2.81 -8.08 1.41
CA TYR A 116 3.87 -7.18 0.97
C TYR A 116 3.85 -5.92 1.83
N SER A 117 5.01 -5.41 2.24
CA SER A 117 5.14 -4.18 3.03
C SER A 117 6.39 -3.37 2.67
N VAL A 118 6.21 -2.08 2.41
CA VAL A 118 7.31 -1.18 2.00
C VAL A 118 7.12 0.23 2.56
N MET A 119 8.24 0.94 2.74
CA MET A 119 8.23 2.38 2.94
C MET A 119 8.31 3.09 1.59
N LEU A 120 7.30 3.88 1.25
CA LEU A 120 7.27 4.74 0.08
C LEU A 120 7.85 6.13 0.43
N PRO A 121 9.03 6.50 -0.09
CA PRO A 121 9.55 7.86 0.06
C PRO A 121 8.81 8.82 -0.89
N ILE A 122 8.22 9.88 -0.32
CA ILE A 122 7.46 10.86 -1.11
C ILE A 122 8.36 12.05 -1.43
N SER A 123 8.76 12.20 -2.69
CA SER A 123 9.62 13.30 -3.09
C SER A 123 8.98 14.68 -2.88
N LYS A 124 9.76 15.65 -2.38
CA LYS A 124 9.34 17.07 -2.27
C LYS A 124 9.01 17.70 -3.63
N LYS A 125 9.55 17.14 -4.72
CA LYS A 125 9.35 17.61 -6.10
C LYS A 125 7.94 17.35 -6.63
N PHE A 126 7.18 16.42 -6.03
CA PHE A 126 5.82 16.17 -6.46
C PHE A 126 4.90 17.37 -6.14
N PRO A 127 4.01 17.78 -7.07
CA PRO A 127 2.95 18.73 -6.78
C PRO A 127 2.05 18.30 -5.60
N ALA A 128 1.49 19.27 -4.88
CA ALA A 128 0.50 18.98 -3.84
C ALA A 128 -0.88 18.91 -4.49
N ARG A 129 -1.43 17.70 -4.61
CA ARG A 129 -2.77 17.41 -5.15
C ARG A 129 -3.15 15.95 -4.85
N THR A 130 -4.30 15.51 -5.33
CA THR A 130 -4.71 14.10 -5.32
C THR A 130 -4.05 13.33 -6.47
N TYR A 131 -3.66 12.10 -6.19
CA TYR A 131 -3.04 11.16 -7.11
C TYR A 131 -3.75 9.81 -6.99
N ASP A 132 -4.12 9.23 -8.11
CA ASP A 132 -4.54 7.82 -8.14
C ASP A 132 -3.29 6.97 -8.23
N LEU A 133 -2.97 6.30 -7.12
CA LEU A 133 -1.78 5.47 -7.01
C LEU A 133 -2.11 4.08 -7.57
N LYS A 134 -1.51 3.73 -8.69
CA LYS A 134 -1.55 2.40 -9.28
C LYS A 134 -0.38 1.59 -8.77
N TRP A 135 -0.67 0.47 -8.13
CA TRP A 135 0.34 -0.44 -7.61
C TRP A 135 0.44 -1.69 -8.47
N LYS A 136 1.67 -2.07 -8.84
CA LYS A 136 1.97 -3.31 -9.55
C LYS A 136 2.91 -4.20 -8.75
N LEU A 137 2.65 -5.50 -8.78
CA LEU A 137 3.55 -6.57 -8.33
C LEU A 137 3.57 -7.63 -9.43
N TRP A 138 4.73 -8.02 -9.96
CA TRP A 138 4.80 -8.93 -11.11
C TRP A 138 6.02 -9.85 -11.06
N ASN A 139 5.95 -11.00 -11.74
CA ASN A 139 7.08 -11.90 -11.95
C ASN A 139 7.79 -11.64 -13.31
N GLU A 140 8.80 -12.44 -13.62
CA GLU A 140 9.56 -12.32 -14.89
C GLU A 140 8.73 -12.64 -16.14
N GLN A 141 7.62 -13.36 -15.99
CA GLN A 141 6.66 -13.70 -17.06
C GLN A 141 5.55 -12.64 -17.21
N GLU A 142 5.68 -11.49 -16.54
CA GLU A 142 4.71 -10.38 -16.55
C GLU A 142 3.33 -10.76 -16.01
N GLN A 143 3.23 -11.85 -15.26
CA GLN A 143 2.04 -12.18 -14.47
C GLN A 143 1.98 -11.23 -13.28
N GLU A 144 0.85 -10.53 -13.11
CA GLU A 144 0.79 -9.40 -12.18
C GLU A 144 -0.42 -9.37 -11.26
N CYS A 145 -0.21 -8.73 -10.12
CA CYS A 145 -1.22 -8.05 -9.33
C CYS A 145 -1.29 -6.58 -9.72
N CYS A 146 -2.50 -6.05 -9.86
CA CYS A 146 -2.70 -4.62 -10.07
C CYS A 146 -3.91 -4.08 -9.31
N PHE A 147 -3.68 -3.02 -8.52
CA PHE A 147 -4.75 -2.30 -7.82
C PHE A 147 -4.46 -0.79 -7.77
N MET A 148 -5.49 0.00 -7.47
CA MET A 148 -5.44 1.45 -7.40
C MET A 148 -6.11 1.98 -6.14
N PHE A 149 -5.58 3.06 -5.57
CA PHE A 149 -6.24 3.82 -4.51
C PHE A 149 -5.78 5.28 -4.53
N PRO A 150 -6.63 6.23 -4.12
CA PRO A 150 -6.28 7.64 -4.13
C PRO A 150 -5.46 8.05 -2.90
N ILE A 151 -4.46 8.90 -3.11
CA ILE A 151 -3.71 9.60 -2.05
C ILE A 151 -3.73 11.11 -2.30
N LYS A 152 -3.61 11.90 -1.25
CA LYS A 152 -3.48 13.36 -1.32
C LYS A 152 -2.11 13.80 -0.83
N LEU A 153 -1.29 14.36 -1.72
CA LEU A 153 0.00 14.91 -1.33
C LEU A 153 -0.16 16.32 -0.76
N VAL A 154 0.34 16.52 0.46
CA VAL A 154 0.30 17.79 1.19
C VAL A 154 1.70 18.31 1.50
N LYS A 155 1.82 19.59 1.84
CA LYS A 155 3.10 20.23 2.17
C LYS A 155 3.72 19.65 3.44
#